data_AF-A0A975ZCF2-F1
#
_entry.id   AF-A0A975ZCF2-F1
#
_cell.length_a   1.000
_cell.length_b   1.000
_cell.length_c   1.000
_cell.angle_alpha   90.00
_cell.angle_beta   90.00
_cell.angle_gamma   90.00
#
_symmetry.space_group_name_H-M   'P 1'
#
loop_
_entity.id
_entity.type
_entity.pdbx_description
1 polymer ?
#
loop_
_entity_poly.entity_id
_entity_poly.type
_entity_poly.pdbx_seq_one_letter_code
_entity_poly.pdbx_strand_id
1 'polypeptide(L)'
;MFRAKPYQGAQPENAEFVFVGLDANYDAQIESSTFFQRVIEYHENGVSFWHRHEVHHPFLLADYRGDGQLYHRNFARTGFGPEHADRVAFVELLHIPTVGESQLMASDLDSAHLDELNGLILRGARRNVFLSDKVIRVMRASGHFGWLRKPIAKQVLPVLHKIGETTIYQHLHFSNYGAFQARMTLEAAAVAGLRTDPPRET
;
A
#
# COMPACT_ATOMS: atom_id res chain seq x y z
N MET A 1 17.94 -1.34 -6.83
CA MET A 1 16.62 -0.81 -7.24
C MET A 1 15.82 -0.36 -6.02
N PHE A 2 15.34 -1.29 -5.19
CA PHE A 2 14.43 -1.01 -4.07
C PHE A 2 14.96 -0.03 -3.01
N ARG A 3 16.25 -0.08 -2.65
CA ARG A 3 16.83 0.88 -1.68
C ARG A 3 16.77 2.34 -2.14
N ALA A 4 16.83 2.60 -3.44
CA ALA A 4 16.78 3.96 -3.98
C ALA A 4 15.33 4.45 -4.19
N LYS A 5 14.37 3.52 -4.23
CA LYS A 5 12.96 3.77 -4.48
C LYS A 5 12.12 2.75 -3.68
N PRO A 6 12.02 2.92 -2.34
CA PRO A 6 11.38 1.94 -1.45
C PRO A 6 9.86 2.04 -1.46
N TYR A 7 9.28 2.19 -2.66
CA TYR A 7 7.85 2.35 -2.88
C TYR A 7 7.47 1.82 -4.26
N GLN A 8 6.18 1.53 -4.42
CA GLN A 8 5.58 1.10 -5.68
C GLN A 8 4.48 2.08 -6.10
N GLY A 9 4.21 2.18 -7.42
CA GLY A 9 3.26 3.15 -7.96
C GLY A 9 3.83 4.57 -8.05
N ALA A 10 3.02 5.56 -7.68
CA ALA A 10 3.40 6.98 -7.67
C ALA A 10 4.43 7.31 -6.58
N GLN A 11 5.08 8.47 -6.73
CA GLN A 11 5.96 9.01 -5.70
C GLN A 11 5.16 9.36 -4.42
N PRO A 12 5.51 8.81 -3.23
CA PRO A 12 4.70 8.97 -2.02
C PRO A 12 4.51 10.43 -1.58
N GLU A 13 5.51 11.29 -1.80
CA GLU A 13 5.41 12.72 -1.46
C GLU A 13 4.32 13.45 -2.25
N ASN A 14 3.96 12.96 -3.43
CA ASN A 14 2.96 13.57 -4.31
C ASN A 14 1.64 12.78 -4.33
N ALA A 15 1.65 11.54 -3.81
CA ALA A 15 0.48 10.67 -3.81
C ALA A 15 -0.59 11.14 -2.80
N GLU A 16 -1.84 11.08 -3.23
CA GLU A 16 -3.01 11.37 -2.39
C GLU A 16 -3.46 10.13 -1.61
N PHE A 17 -3.27 8.93 -2.17
CA PHE A 17 -3.63 7.67 -1.54
C PHE A 17 -2.36 6.86 -1.27
N VAL A 18 -2.03 6.68 0.01
CA VAL A 18 -0.83 5.97 0.43
C VAL A 18 -1.23 4.72 1.21
N PHE A 19 -0.93 3.56 0.64
CA PHE A 19 -1.16 2.27 1.28
C PHE A 19 0.14 1.81 1.93
N VAL A 20 0.11 1.58 3.24
CA VAL A 20 1.29 1.13 4.00
C VAL A 20 1.17 -0.37 4.24
N GLY A 21 2.09 -1.14 3.69
CA GLY A 21 2.26 -2.56 3.97
C GLY A 21 3.46 -2.84 4.87
N LEU A 22 3.78 -4.12 5.04
CA LEU A 22 4.94 -4.55 5.82
C LEU A 22 6.18 -4.65 4.94
N ASP A 23 6.02 -5.26 3.77
CA ASP A 23 7.04 -5.57 2.80
C ASP A 23 6.43 -5.80 1.41
N ALA A 24 7.22 -5.50 0.38
CA ALA A 24 6.97 -5.98 -0.97
C ALA A 24 7.42 -7.44 -1.04
N ASN A 25 6.48 -8.36 -0.80
CA ASN A 25 6.75 -9.79 -0.80
C ASN A 25 6.56 -10.42 -2.20
N TYR A 26 7.59 -11.09 -2.69
CA TYR A 26 7.59 -11.79 -3.97
C TYR A 26 7.66 -13.31 -3.81
N ASP A 27 7.31 -14.03 -4.87
CA ASP A 27 7.56 -15.46 -4.97
C ASP A 27 9.06 -15.77 -4.80
N ALA A 28 9.38 -16.88 -4.12
CA ALA A 28 10.75 -17.30 -3.85
C ALA A 28 11.62 -17.48 -5.11
N GLN A 29 10.99 -17.77 -6.25
CA GLN A 29 11.65 -17.97 -7.53
C GLN A 29 11.38 -16.81 -8.51
N ILE A 30 10.95 -15.64 -8.02
CA ILE A 30 10.58 -14.54 -8.92
C ILE A 30 11.76 -14.13 -9.82
N GLU A 31 12.98 -14.06 -9.30
CA GLU A 31 14.17 -13.59 -10.03
C GLU A 31 14.60 -14.55 -11.14
N SER A 32 14.37 -15.85 -10.95
CA SER A 32 14.66 -16.89 -11.94
C SER A 32 13.52 -17.06 -12.95
N SER A 33 12.35 -16.49 -12.68
CA SER A 33 11.19 -16.57 -13.58
C SER A 33 11.32 -15.60 -14.76
N THR A 34 10.75 -15.97 -15.91
CA THR A 34 10.60 -15.06 -17.05
C THR A 34 9.75 -13.84 -16.72
N PHE A 35 8.95 -13.92 -15.65
CA PHE A 35 8.08 -12.86 -15.19
C PHE A 35 8.82 -11.71 -14.47
N PHE A 36 10.07 -11.94 -14.04
CA PHE A 36 10.85 -10.93 -13.34
C PHE A 36 10.97 -9.62 -14.11
N GLN A 37 11.05 -9.68 -15.44
CA GLN A 37 11.13 -8.49 -16.29
C GLN A 37 9.90 -7.56 -16.14
N ARG A 38 8.71 -8.11 -15.87
CA ARG A 38 7.50 -7.32 -15.58
C ARG A 38 7.57 -6.63 -14.22
N VAL A 39 8.22 -7.28 -13.25
CA VAL A 39 8.49 -6.69 -11.94
C VAL A 39 9.49 -5.54 -12.08
N ILE A 40 10.57 -5.72 -12.84
CA ILE A 40 11.53 -4.64 -13.14
C ILE A 40 10.86 -3.46 -13.84
N GLU A 41 10.11 -3.71 -14.92
CA GLU A 41 9.34 -2.68 -15.64
C GLU A 41 8.45 -1.86 -14.69
N TYR A 42 7.75 -2.56 -13.79
CA TYR A 42 6.89 -1.93 -12.79
C TYR A 42 7.66 -1.05 -11.79
N HIS A 43 8.84 -1.49 -11.34
CA HIS A 43 9.65 -0.72 -10.38
C HIS A 43 10.32 0.49 -10.99
N GLU A 44 10.74 0.40 -12.25
CA GLU A 44 11.27 1.54 -13.01
C GLU A 44 10.23 2.67 -13.02
N ASN A 45 9.00 2.37 -13.45
CA ASN A 45 7.91 3.34 -13.46
C ASN A 45 6.53 2.69 -13.33
N GLY A 46 6.04 2.58 -12.08
CA GLY A 46 4.75 1.98 -11.78
C GLY A 46 3.55 2.74 -12.36
N VAL A 47 3.65 4.07 -12.49
CA VAL A 47 2.62 4.90 -13.11
C VAL A 47 2.50 4.58 -14.60
N SER A 48 3.62 4.61 -15.32
CA SER A 48 3.64 4.26 -16.75
C SER A 48 3.26 2.79 -16.99
N PHE A 49 3.66 1.88 -16.10
CA PHE A 49 3.23 0.49 -16.14
C PHE A 49 1.71 0.39 -16.07
N TRP A 50 1.09 1.06 -15.10
CA TRP A 50 -0.36 1.01 -14.91
C TRP A 50 -1.12 1.55 -16.11
N HIS A 51 -0.68 2.68 -16.68
CA HIS A 51 -1.27 3.19 -17.92
C HIS A 51 -1.14 2.24 -19.11
N ARG A 52 0.02 1.58 -19.25
CA ARG A 52 0.29 0.69 -20.38
C ARG A 52 -0.51 -0.62 -20.33
N HIS A 53 -0.63 -1.19 -19.14
CA HIS A 53 -1.19 -2.54 -18.95
C HIS A 53 -2.61 -2.54 -18.38
N GLU A 54 -3.16 -1.35 -18.07
CA GLU A 54 -4.50 -1.14 -17.49
C GLU A 54 -4.70 -1.82 -16.11
N VAL A 55 -3.62 -2.27 -15.48
CA VAL A 55 -3.60 -2.91 -14.15
C VAL A 55 -2.49 -2.32 -13.29
N HIS A 56 -2.73 -2.21 -11.97
CA HIS A 56 -1.82 -1.49 -11.07
C HIS A 56 -0.54 -2.23 -10.70
N HIS A 57 -0.51 -3.55 -10.94
CA HIS A 57 0.61 -4.39 -10.55
C HIS A 57 0.77 -5.54 -11.55
N PRO A 58 2.02 -5.97 -11.85
CA PRO A 58 2.28 -7.05 -12.78
C PRO A 58 1.59 -8.36 -12.39
N PHE A 59 1.32 -8.60 -11.10
CA PHE A 59 0.62 -9.81 -10.66
C PHE A 59 -0.83 -9.93 -11.16
N LEU A 60 -1.37 -8.91 -11.82
CA LEU A 60 -2.68 -8.97 -12.47
C LEU A 60 -2.60 -9.30 -13.96
N LEU A 61 -1.40 -9.41 -14.54
CA LEU A 61 -1.24 -9.80 -15.93
C LEU A 61 -1.68 -11.24 -16.17
N ALA A 62 -2.23 -11.50 -17.36
CA ALA A 62 -2.87 -12.76 -17.71
C ALA A 62 -1.92 -13.97 -17.73
N ASP A 63 -0.61 -13.76 -17.78
CA ASP A 63 0.45 -14.77 -17.79
C ASP A 63 1.08 -14.99 -16.39
N TYR A 64 0.73 -14.19 -15.38
CA TYR A 64 1.21 -14.41 -14.01
C TYR A 64 0.44 -15.52 -13.30
N ARG A 65 1.15 -16.42 -12.61
CA ARG A 65 0.57 -17.57 -11.90
C ARG A 65 1.03 -17.74 -10.46
N GLY A 66 1.90 -16.86 -9.97
CA GLY A 66 2.44 -16.93 -8.60
C GLY A 66 1.52 -16.34 -7.54
N ASP A 67 2.06 -16.21 -6.33
CA ASP A 67 1.38 -15.67 -5.16
C ASP A 67 1.12 -14.15 -5.25
N GLY A 68 0.40 -13.58 -4.27
CA GLY A 68 0.11 -12.15 -4.23
C GLY A 68 -1.05 -11.69 -5.12
N GLN A 69 -1.50 -12.48 -6.11
CA GLN A 69 -2.64 -12.14 -6.97
C GLN A 69 -3.90 -11.76 -6.18
N LEU A 70 -4.18 -12.44 -5.06
CA LEU A 70 -5.36 -12.17 -4.24
C LEU A 70 -5.35 -10.74 -3.69
N TYR A 71 -4.20 -10.29 -3.18
CA TYR A 71 -4.02 -8.92 -2.69
C TYR A 71 -4.39 -7.91 -3.78
N HIS A 72 -3.78 -8.05 -4.96
CA HIS A 72 -3.99 -7.10 -6.04
C HIS A 72 -5.41 -7.16 -6.61
N ARG A 73 -6.02 -8.35 -6.72
CA ARG A 73 -7.42 -8.48 -7.13
C ARG A 73 -8.38 -7.79 -6.15
N ASN A 74 -8.10 -7.89 -4.86
CA ASN A 74 -8.89 -7.21 -3.84
C ASN A 74 -8.66 -5.70 -3.82
N PHE A 75 -7.42 -5.24 -4.00
CA PHE A 75 -7.14 -3.82 -4.18
C PHE A 75 -7.89 -3.25 -5.40
N ALA A 76 -7.92 -3.95 -6.53
CA ALA A 76 -8.61 -3.49 -7.74
C ALA A 76 -10.12 -3.25 -7.53
N ARG A 77 -10.73 -3.86 -6.51
CA ARG A 77 -12.14 -3.62 -6.14
C ARG A 77 -12.40 -2.24 -5.56
N THR A 78 -11.36 -1.52 -5.11
CA THR A 78 -11.47 -0.10 -4.79
C THR A 78 -11.81 0.73 -6.03
N GLY A 79 -11.56 0.19 -7.23
CA GLY A 79 -11.86 0.76 -8.53
C GLY A 79 -10.81 1.76 -9.03
N PHE A 80 -9.65 1.88 -8.37
CA PHE A 80 -8.57 2.70 -8.92
C PHE A 80 -8.19 2.14 -10.29
N GLY A 81 -8.21 3.02 -11.29
CA GLY A 81 -7.80 2.74 -12.67
C GLY A 81 -6.58 3.55 -13.07
N PRO A 82 -6.11 3.40 -14.32
CA PRO A 82 -5.00 4.16 -14.89
C PRO A 82 -5.08 5.66 -14.64
N GLU A 83 -6.26 6.27 -14.71
CA GLU A 83 -6.51 7.70 -14.47
C GLU A 83 -6.20 8.16 -13.03
N HIS A 84 -5.90 7.23 -12.13
CA HIS A 84 -5.49 7.50 -10.76
C HIS A 84 -4.04 7.08 -10.47
N ALA A 85 -3.30 6.58 -11.46
CA ALA A 85 -2.01 5.92 -11.25
C ALA A 85 -0.96 6.85 -10.63
N ASP A 86 -1.03 8.14 -10.90
CA ASP A 86 -0.17 9.20 -10.33
C ASP A 86 -0.58 9.63 -8.90
N ARG A 87 -1.75 9.22 -8.42
CA ARG A 87 -2.29 9.55 -7.09
C ARG A 87 -2.12 8.44 -6.06
N VAL A 88 -1.74 7.22 -6.48
CA VAL A 88 -1.67 6.05 -5.60
C VAL A 88 -0.23 5.57 -5.41
N ALA A 89 0.20 5.47 -4.16
CA ALA A 89 1.49 4.91 -3.78
C ALA A 89 1.32 3.75 -2.79
N PHE A 90 2.23 2.79 -2.88
CA PHE A 90 2.42 1.72 -1.91
C PHE A 90 3.80 1.89 -1.28
N VAL A 91 3.84 1.96 0.05
CA VAL A 91 5.06 2.07 0.83
C VAL A 91 5.09 0.97 1.88
N GLU A 92 6.28 0.50 2.23
CA GLU A 92 6.43 -0.67 3.08
C GLU A 92 7.24 -0.30 4.32
N LEU A 93 6.90 -0.87 5.49
CA LEU A 93 7.71 -0.66 6.69
C LEU A 93 9.15 -1.18 6.51
N LEU A 94 9.32 -2.26 5.75
CA LEU A 94 10.62 -2.73 5.30
C LEU A 94 10.93 -2.14 3.92
N HIS A 95 11.99 -1.33 3.85
CA HIS A 95 12.44 -0.65 2.63
C HIS A 95 13.08 -1.57 1.56
N ILE A 96 13.21 -2.86 1.86
CA ILE A 96 13.69 -3.89 0.94
C ILE A 96 12.63 -4.97 0.76
N PRO A 97 12.52 -5.56 -0.44
CA PRO A 97 11.55 -6.62 -0.68
C PRO A 97 11.96 -7.90 0.04
N THR A 98 10.98 -8.74 0.32
CA THR A 98 11.18 -10.09 0.83
C THR A 98 10.73 -11.11 -0.20
N VAL A 99 11.09 -12.37 0.03
CA VAL A 99 10.65 -13.50 -0.79
C VAL A 99 10.10 -14.62 0.08
N GLY A 100 9.04 -15.30 -0.37
CA GLY A 100 8.43 -16.42 0.35
C GLY A 100 7.78 -16.01 1.69
N GLU A 101 7.77 -16.91 2.67
CA GLU A 101 7.18 -16.59 3.98
C GLU A 101 8.03 -15.59 4.77
N SER A 102 7.44 -14.43 5.08
CA SER A 102 8.07 -13.33 5.83
C SER A 102 7.36 -13.11 7.17
N GLN A 103 8.10 -13.27 8.28
CA GLN A 103 7.62 -12.95 9.64
C GLN A 103 8.28 -11.70 10.19
N LEU A 104 8.06 -10.56 9.51
CA LEU A 104 8.64 -9.29 9.94
C LEU A 104 8.26 -8.90 11.37
N MET A 105 9.28 -8.59 12.15
CA MET A 105 9.23 -8.03 13.49
C MET A 105 9.77 -6.59 13.48
N ALA A 106 9.51 -5.85 14.56
CA ALA A 106 9.97 -4.47 14.67
C ALA A 106 11.50 -4.33 14.64
N SER A 107 12.24 -5.36 15.07
CA SER A 107 13.71 -5.40 15.05
C SER A 107 14.32 -5.51 13.66
N ASP A 108 13.54 -5.92 12.66
CA ASP A 108 14.01 -6.06 11.29
C ASP A 108 13.98 -4.72 10.52
N LEU A 109 13.36 -3.70 11.12
CA LEU A 109 13.08 -2.44 10.48
C LEU A 109 14.23 -1.45 10.65
N ASP A 110 14.48 -0.68 9.59
CA ASP A 110 15.47 0.38 9.61
C ASP A 110 14.87 1.66 10.21
N SER A 111 15.47 2.17 11.29
CA SER A 111 14.97 3.34 12.01
C SER A 111 14.90 4.60 11.14
N ALA A 112 15.88 4.83 10.26
CA ALA A 112 15.89 6.02 9.41
C ALA A 112 14.73 5.99 8.41
N HIS A 113 14.49 4.84 7.78
CA HIS A 113 13.34 4.64 6.91
C HIS A 113 12.01 4.82 7.65
N LEU A 114 11.89 4.33 8.89
CA LEU A 114 10.69 4.56 9.70
C LEU A 114 10.47 6.04 10.03
N ASP A 115 11.53 6.80 10.30
CA ASP A 115 11.45 8.25 10.52
C ASP A 115 11.05 9.00 9.25
N GLU A 116 11.52 8.57 8.08
CA GLU A 116 11.09 9.12 6.77
C GLU A 116 9.61 8.87 6.52
N LEU A 117 9.13 7.63 6.72
CA LEU A 117 7.71 7.29 6.60
C LEU A 117 6.85 8.06 7.61
N ASN A 118 7.34 8.23 8.83
CA ASN A 118 6.67 9.02 9.84
C ASN A 118 6.57 10.49 9.40
N GLY A 119 7.65 11.06 8.89
CA GLY A 119 7.69 12.41 8.34
C GLY A 119 6.74 12.60 7.14
N LEU A 120 6.64 11.60 6.26
CA LEU A 120 5.68 11.59 5.14
C LEU A 120 4.24 11.73 5.63
N ILE A 121 3.86 10.95 6.65
CA ILE A 121 2.49 10.94 7.22
C ILE A 121 2.24 12.23 8.04
N LEU A 122 3.19 12.65 8.87
CA LEU A 122 3.04 13.78 9.79
C LEU A 122 3.09 15.16 9.10
N ARG A 123 3.58 15.25 7.85
CA ARG A 123 3.65 16.52 7.10
C ARG A 123 2.28 17.20 6.95
N GLY A 124 1.19 16.45 7.09
CA GLY A 124 -0.18 17.00 7.11
C GLY A 124 -0.66 17.50 5.75
N ALA A 125 -0.07 17.01 4.65
CA ALA A 125 -0.56 17.29 3.30
C ALA A 125 -1.89 16.56 3.05
N ARG A 126 -2.60 16.92 1.98
CA ARG A 126 -3.84 16.27 1.57
C ARG A 126 -3.59 14.82 1.15
N ARG A 127 -3.75 13.88 2.09
CA ARG A 127 -3.51 12.45 1.87
C ARG A 127 -4.47 11.56 2.67
N ASN A 128 -4.80 10.42 2.10
CA ASN A 128 -5.48 9.31 2.73
C ASN A 128 -4.45 8.19 2.94
N VAL A 129 -4.12 7.89 4.19
CA VAL A 129 -3.15 6.85 4.54
C VAL A 129 -3.91 5.62 5.04
N PHE A 130 -3.61 4.44 4.50
CA PHE A 130 -4.30 3.20 4.83
C PHE A 130 -3.36 2.22 5.53
N LEU A 131 -3.73 1.82 6.75
CA LEU A 131 -2.95 0.90 7.58
C LEU A 131 -3.77 -0.35 7.90
N SER A 132 -3.18 -1.53 7.74
CA SER A 132 -3.78 -2.78 8.22
C SER A 132 -3.52 -3.00 9.72
N ASP A 133 -4.32 -3.84 10.38
CA ASP A 133 -4.14 -4.20 11.80
C ASP A 133 -2.71 -4.64 12.14
N LYS A 134 -2.08 -5.43 11.26
CA LYS A 134 -0.70 -5.91 11.47
C LYS A 134 0.30 -4.76 11.34
N VAL A 135 0.15 -3.91 10.33
CA VAL A 135 0.98 -2.71 10.12
C VAL A 135 0.88 -1.77 11.32
N ILE A 136 -0.33 -1.48 11.81
CA ILE A 136 -0.55 -0.64 13.01
C ILE A 136 0.18 -1.21 14.23
N ARG A 137 0.12 -2.53 14.45
CA ARG A 137 0.79 -3.17 15.58
C ARG A 137 2.30 -3.05 15.47
N VAL A 138 2.87 -3.29 14.29
CA VAL A 138 4.32 -3.20 14.05
C VAL A 138 4.81 -1.76 14.16
N MET A 139 4.14 -0.79 13.54
CA MET A 139 4.43 0.64 13.69
C MET A 139 4.42 1.09 15.15
N ARG A 140 3.45 0.62 15.94
CA ARG A 140 3.41 0.97 17.38
C ARG A 140 4.52 0.29 18.16
N ALA A 141 4.86 -0.95 17.83
CA ALA A 141 5.91 -1.71 18.50
C ALA A 141 7.32 -1.18 18.19
N SER A 142 7.53 -0.52 17.04
CA SER A 142 8.83 0.07 16.69
C SER A 142 9.16 1.32 17.50
N GLY A 143 8.19 1.97 18.14
CA GLY A 143 8.40 3.19 18.92
C GLY A 143 8.47 4.50 18.11
N HIS A 144 8.59 4.43 16.78
CA HIS A 144 8.66 5.61 15.90
C HIS A 144 7.30 6.31 15.71
N PHE A 145 6.19 5.61 15.92
CA PHE A 145 4.83 6.11 15.65
C PHE A 145 4.03 6.31 16.94
N GLY A 146 4.58 7.07 17.90
CA GLY A 146 3.97 7.30 19.22
C GLY A 146 2.57 7.93 19.19
N TRP A 147 2.23 8.63 18.10
CA TRP A 147 0.91 9.23 17.86
C TRP A 147 -0.16 8.21 17.43
N LEU A 148 0.25 7.02 16.96
CA LEU A 148 -0.65 6.06 16.33
C LEU A 148 -1.50 5.30 17.36
N ARG A 149 -2.81 5.40 17.21
CA ARG A 149 -3.80 4.73 18.07
C ARG A 149 -3.86 3.22 17.80
N LYS A 150 -4.41 2.47 18.74
CA LYS A 150 -4.68 1.03 18.58
C LYS A 150 -5.73 0.79 17.48
N PRO A 151 -5.73 -0.38 16.81
CA PRO A 151 -6.78 -0.73 15.85
C PRO A 151 -8.18 -0.70 16.48
N ILE A 152 -9.15 -0.24 15.70
CA ILE A 152 -10.58 -0.16 16.00
C ILE A 152 -11.27 -1.38 15.37
N ALA A 153 -11.94 -2.19 16.19
CA ALA A 153 -12.59 -3.40 15.72
C ALA A 153 -14.00 -3.14 15.14
N LYS A 154 -14.43 -3.99 14.21
CA LYS A 154 -15.83 -4.07 13.71
C LYS A 154 -16.39 -2.79 13.06
N GLN A 155 -15.53 -1.91 12.56
CA GLN A 155 -15.94 -0.73 11.78
C GLN A 155 -15.45 -0.84 10.34
N VAL A 156 -16.18 -0.22 9.42
CA VAL A 156 -15.78 -0.10 8.01
C VAL A 156 -14.91 1.14 7.88
N LEU A 157 -13.66 0.93 7.46
CA LEU A 157 -12.68 1.98 7.18
C LEU A 157 -12.59 3.07 8.28
N PRO A 158 -12.43 2.73 9.57
CA PRO A 158 -12.47 3.73 10.63
C PRO A 158 -11.25 4.66 10.55
N VAL A 159 -11.47 5.93 10.89
CA VAL A 159 -10.41 6.94 11.00
C VAL A 159 -9.66 6.71 12.32
N LEU A 160 -8.37 6.38 12.23
CA LEU A 160 -7.48 6.24 13.39
C LEU A 160 -7.03 7.61 13.90
N HIS A 161 -6.68 8.50 12.98
CA HIS A 161 -6.11 9.79 13.32
C HIS A 161 -6.25 10.79 12.15
N LYS A 162 -6.14 12.09 12.47
CA LYS A 162 -6.11 13.18 11.49
C LYS A 162 -5.02 14.17 11.89
N ILE A 163 -4.23 14.61 10.91
CA ILE A 163 -3.11 15.52 11.10
C ILE A 163 -3.10 16.48 9.91
N GLY A 164 -3.39 17.77 10.15
CA GLY A 164 -3.64 18.69 9.04
C GLY A 164 -4.73 18.16 8.11
N GLU A 165 -4.42 18.04 6.82
CA GLU A 165 -5.30 17.45 5.81
C GLU A 165 -5.06 15.95 5.59
N THR A 166 -4.10 15.35 6.29
CA THR A 166 -3.89 13.90 6.23
C THR A 166 -4.91 13.18 7.10
N THR A 167 -5.64 12.22 6.52
CA THR A 167 -6.51 11.29 7.26
C THR A 167 -5.93 9.89 7.22
N ILE A 168 -5.78 9.29 8.41
CA ILE A 168 -5.23 7.94 8.57
C ILE A 168 -6.39 6.99 8.86
N TYR A 169 -6.58 6.01 7.98
CA TYR A 169 -7.62 5.00 8.04
C TYR A 169 -7.03 3.65 8.39
N GLN A 170 -7.82 2.85 9.12
CA GLN A 170 -7.58 1.42 9.23
C GLN A 170 -8.38 0.69 8.15
N HIS A 171 -7.76 -0.29 7.50
CA HIS A 171 -8.43 -1.19 6.58
C HIS A 171 -8.06 -2.65 6.85
N LEU A 172 -8.84 -3.59 6.31
CA LEU A 172 -8.45 -4.98 6.22
C LEU A 172 -7.36 -5.14 5.18
N HIS A 173 -6.34 -5.93 5.52
CA HIS A 173 -5.31 -6.32 4.56
C HIS A 173 -5.94 -6.95 3.31
N PHE A 174 -5.50 -6.54 2.11
CA PHE A 174 -6.13 -7.00 0.87
C PHE A 174 -5.91 -8.49 0.58
N SER A 175 -5.00 -9.19 1.27
CA SER A 175 -4.91 -10.66 1.19
C SER A 175 -5.95 -11.41 2.04
N ASN A 176 -6.80 -10.73 2.81
CA ASN A 176 -7.88 -11.40 3.53
C ASN A 176 -8.90 -12.02 2.56
N TYR A 177 -9.65 -13.03 3.02
CA TYR A 177 -10.70 -13.71 2.24
C TYR A 177 -11.72 -14.39 3.17
N GLY A 178 -12.68 -15.11 2.60
CA GLY A 178 -13.67 -15.89 3.36
C GLY A 178 -14.56 -15.00 4.24
N ALA A 179 -14.52 -15.20 5.55
CA ALA A 179 -15.36 -14.48 6.53
C ALA A 179 -15.19 -12.94 6.48
N PHE A 180 -14.07 -12.45 5.95
CA PHE A 180 -13.79 -11.02 5.82
C PHE A 180 -14.30 -10.39 4.52
N GLN A 181 -14.78 -11.19 3.57
CA GLN A 181 -15.10 -10.75 2.20
C GLN A 181 -16.16 -9.64 2.18
N ALA A 182 -17.23 -9.75 2.97
CA ALA A 182 -18.27 -8.73 3.01
C ALA A 182 -17.74 -7.37 3.50
N ARG A 183 -16.91 -7.38 4.56
CA ARG A 183 -16.29 -6.16 5.08
C ARG A 183 -15.28 -5.57 4.09
N MET A 184 -14.47 -6.39 3.42
CA MET A 184 -13.55 -5.90 2.39
C MET A 184 -14.28 -5.21 1.23
N THR A 185 -15.43 -5.74 0.80
CA THR A 185 -16.25 -5.09 -0.23
C THR A 185 -16.75 -3.72 0.22
N LEU A 186 -17.21 -3.60 1.48
CA LEU A 186 -17.65 -2.32 2.05
C LEU A 186 -16.49 -1.33 2.19
N GLU A 187 -15.31 -1.78 2.63
CA GLU A 187 -14.12 -0.94 2.75
C GLU A 187 -13.63 -0.48 1.38
N ALA A 188 -13.64 -1.35 0.37
CA ALA A 188 -13.28 -0.99 -1.00
C ALA A 188 -14.21 0.09 -1.56
N ALA A 189 -15.52 -0.01 -1.32
CA ALA A 189 -16.49 1.01 -1.71
C ALA A 189 -16.27 2.33 -0.94
N ALA A 190 -15.93 2.28 0.35
CA ALA A 190 -15.60 3.46 1.13
C ALA A 190 -14.35 4.17 0.62
N VAL A 191 -13.29 3.41 0.29
CA VAL A 191 -12.06 3.94 -0.35
C VAL A 191 -12.39 4.58 -1.71
N ALA A 192 -13.25 3.93 -2.52
CA ALA A 192 -13.68 4.45 -3.81
C ALA A 192 -14.35 5.83 -3.70
N GLY A 193 -15.15 6.04 -2.64
CA GLY A 193 -15.83 7.31 -2.36
C GLY A 193 -14.89 8.45 -1.96
N LEU A 194 -13.65 8.17 -1.54
CA LEU A 194 -12.66 9.20 -1.21
C LEU A 194 -12.04 9.86 -2.46
N ARG A 195 -12.23 9.26 -3.65
CA ARG A 195 -11.62 9.76 -4.90
C ARG A 195 -12.38 10.90 -5.55
N THR A 196 -13.66 11.06 -5.21
CA THR A 196 -14.61 11.95 -5.88
C THR A 196 -14.55 13.40 -5.39
N ASP A 197 -13.57 13.75 -4.55
CA ASP A 197 -13.33 15.16 -4.29
C ASP A 197 -12.97 15.86 -5.61
N PRO A 198 -13.67 16.95 -5.98
CA PRO A 198 -13.41 17.62 -7.25
C PRO A 198 -11.97 18.17 -7.27
N PRO A 199 -11.31 18.18 -8.46
CA PRO A 199 -10.10 18.97 -8.61
C PRO A 199 -10.48 20.42 -8.32
N ARG A 200 -9.83 21.05 -7.35
CA ARG A 200 -10.01 22.48 -7.13
C ARG A 200 -9.02 23.22 -8.00
N GLU A 201 -9.58 24.18 -8.74
CA GLU A 201 -8.89 25.18 -9.54
C GLU A 201 -7.72 25.75 -8.74
N THR A 202 -6.54 25.73 -9.38
CA THR A 202 -5.34 26.45 -8.95
C THR A 202 -5.54 27.94 -9.00
#